data_AF-A0A1H0DU61-F1
#
_entry.id   AF-A0A1H0DU61-F1
#
_cell.length_a   1.000
_cell.length_b   1.000
_cell.length_c   1.000
_cell.angle_alpha   90.00
_cell.angle_beta   90.00
_cell.angle_gamma   90.00
#
_symmetry.space_group_name_H-M   'P 1'
#
loop_
_entity.id
_entity.type
_entity.pdbx_description
1 polymer ?
#
loop_
_entity_poly.entity_id
_entity_poly.type
_entity_poly.pdbx_seq_one_letter_code
_entity_poly.pdbx_strand_id
1 'polypeptide(L)'
;MQFITETQSVWQRLVQADKPIVLYGMGDGAVKILRVCSRYGVKVADIFASDSFVRGHSFEGYRVKRLSEIEDLYGNFIILVAFAVHDEPMMNRLYELSERYELYVPDVPVAGEGLFTPEYAYAHKQEFETVYNLLADEQSRKVFNDVLNYKISGELSYIKNCTTQKDEAYRQIIQPRQDERYVDLGAYDGDTIRELLSYTAGQFENITAFEPDVKNHKKLVTKLSETLVREDYQRIQALNIGAHCEETTLYFQGRAGRNSALSQNAQAPKTIPVTVNSVDNVLNGAKATLIKFDVEGAEHNALLGCAETIRLYAPRLIVSAYHRNEDLFDLPLLVHKLNPQYRLYFRHHPYIPAWDTNLYAI
;
A
#
# COMPACT_ATOMS: atom_id res chain seq x y z
N MET A 1 10.65 20.64 -10.71
CA MET A 1 10.24 19.23 -10.57
C MET A 1 10.73 18.45 -11.79
N GLN A 2 12.03 18.14 -11.86
CA GLN A 2 12.66 17.52 -13.04
C GLN A 2 12.34 16.01 -13.16
N PHE A 3 11.83 15.40 -12.09
CA PHE A 3 11.64 13.96 -11.99
C PHE A 3 10.22 13.46 -12.31
N ILE A 4 9.22 14.35 -12.38
CA ILE A 4 7.91 14.02 -12.91
C ILE A 4 7.88 14.49 -14.36
N THR A 5 7.88 13.53 -15.28
CA THR A 5 7.90 13.75 -16.73
C THR A 5 6.51 13.64 -17.34
N GLU A 6 5.60 12.93 -16.68
CA GLU A 6 4.22 12.76 -17.13
C GLU A 6 3.40 14.04 -16.96
N THR A 7 2.95 14.61 -18.08
CA THR A 7 2.15 15.86 -18.09
C THR A 7 0.66 15.62 -18.30
N GLN A 8 0.26 14.39 -18.61
CA GLN A 8 -1.12 14.00 -18.88
C GLN A 8 -1.45 12.76 -18.06
N SER A 9 -2.58 12.81 -17.35
CA SER A 9 -3.08 11.66 -16.60
C SER A 9 -3.62 10.56 -17.50
N VAL A 10 -3.62 9.32 -16.99
CA VAL A 10 -4.26 8.16 -17.66
C VAL A 10 -5.70 8.48 -18.05
N TRP A 11 -6.45 9.17 -17.20
CA TRP A 11 -7.84 9.52 -17.45
C TRP A 11 -8.01 10.47 -18.63
N GLN A 12 -7.15 11.49 -18.74
CA GLN A 12 -7.15 12.40 -19.88
C GLN A 12 -6.79 11.69 -21.18
N ARG A 13 -5.84 10.72 -21.15
CA ARG A 13 -5.52 9.89 -22.32
C ARG A 13 -6.72 9.06 -22.77
N LEU A 14 -7.36 8.37 -21.82
CA LEU A 14 -8.51 7.51 -22.10
C LEU A 14 -9.71 8.27 -22.67
N VAL A 15 -9.94 9.52 -22.28
CA VAL A 15 -11.01 10.36 -22.88
C VAL A 15 -10.72 10.68 -24.36
N GLN A 16 -9.44 10.80 -24.72
CA GLN A 16 -9.00 11.14 -26.07
C GLN A 16 -8.76 9.91 -26.95
N ALA A 17 -8.92 8.70 -26.40
CA ALA A 17 -8.63 7.47 -27.11
C ALA A 17 -9.70 7.17 -28.18
N ASP A 18 -9.25 6.86 -29.39
CA ASP A 18 -10.11 6.40 -30.50
C ASP A 18 -10.38 4.89 -30.46
N LYS A 19 -9.67 4.16 -29.58
CA LYS A 19 -9.79 2.71 -29.41
C LYS A 19 -10.85 2.36 -28.36
N PRO A 20 -11.55 1.22 -28.51
CA PRO A 20 -12.38 0.66 -27.45
C PRO A 20 -11.55 0.44 -26.17
N ILE A 21 -12.08 0.87 -25.03
CA ILE A 21 -11.46 0.67 -23.72
C ILE A 21 -12.17 -0.49 -23.04
N VAL A 22 -11.42 -1.52 -22.65
CA VAL A 22 -11.96 -2.70 -21.98
C VAL A 22 -11.36 -2.84 -20.59
N LEU A 23 -12.20 -3.15 -19.61
CA LEU A 23 -11.78 -3.30 -18.23
C LEU A 23 -11.38 -4.75 -17.97
N TYR A 24 -10.20 -4.96 -17.40
CA TYR A 24 -9.74 -6.26 -16.93
C TYR A 24 -9.92 -6.36 -15.42
N GLY A 25 -10.94 -7.11 -14.98
CA GLY A 25 -11.24 -7.31 -13.57
C GLY A 25 -12.70 -7.00 -13.21
N MET A 26 -13.15 -7.57 -12.09
CA MET A 26 -14.56 -7.53 -11.67
C MET A 26 -14.72 -7.49 -10.13
N GLY A 27 -13.80 -6.80 -9.46
CA GLY A 27 -13.79 -6.62 -8.00
C GLY A 27 -13.96 -5.18 -7.57
N ASP A 28 -13.67 -4.88 -6.30
CA ASP A 28 -13.80 -3.52 -5.73
C ASP A 28 -12.97 -2.48 -6.49
N GLY A 29 -11.77 -2.85 -6.97
CA GLY A 29 -10.93 -2.00 -7.82
C GLY A 29 -11.63 -1.61 -9.13
N ALA A 30 -12.34 -2.56 -9.76
CA ALA A 30 -13.14 -2.31 -10.95
C ALA A 30 -14.28 -1.32 -10.69
N VAL A 31 -14.98 -1.43 -9.56
CA VAL A 31 -16.02 -0.46 -9.18
C VAL A 31 -15.43 0.94 -9.01
N LYS A 32 -14.29 1.07 -8.30
CA LYS A 32 -13.60 2.36 -8.10
C LYS A 32 -13.19 2.97 -9.44
N ILE A 33 -12.57 2.19 -10.32
CA ILE A 33 -12.11 2.65 -11.63
C ILE A 33 -13.29 3.03 -12.54
N LEU A 34 -14.36 2.24 -12.59
CA LEU A 34 -15.58 2.56 -13.36
C LEU A 34 -16.22 3.88 -12.92
N ARG A 35 -16.23 4.17 -11.62
CA ARG A 35 -16.69 5.47 -11.09
C ARG A 35 -15.83 6.62 -11.59
N VAL A 36 -14.50 6.45 -11.64
CA VAL A 36 -13.59 7.47 -12.17
C VAL A 36 -13.79 7.63 -13.68
N CYS A 37 -13.91 6.55 -14.43
CA CYS A 37 -14.23 6.58 -15.86
C CYS A 37 -15.49 7.41 -16.13
N SER A 38 -16.57 7.16 -15.39
CA SER A 38 -17.82 7.92 -15.50
C SER A 38 -17.63 9.41 -15.23
N ARG A 39 -16.86 9.76 -14.19
CA ARG A 39 -16.54 11.16 -13.85
C ARG A 39 -15.79 11.89 -14.96
N TYR A 40 -14.86 11.21 -15.64
CA TYR A 40 -14.07 11.79 -16.74
C TYR A 40 -14.77 11.68 -18.11
N GLY A 41 -15.87 10.95 -18.21
CA GLY A 41 -16.55 10.68 -19.48
C GLY A 41 -15.88 9.59 -20.33
N VAL A 42 -15.04 8.75 -19.72
CA VAL A 42 -14.43 7.59 -20.37
C VAL A 42 -15.49 6.51 -20.56
N LYS A 43 -15.70 6.08 -21.80
CA LYS A 43 -16.64 5.00 -22.15
C LYS A 43 -15.94 3.65 -22.14
N VAL A 44 -16.27 2.80 -21.17
CA VAL A 44 -15.84 1.41 -21.15
C VAL A 44 -16.73 0.61 -22.09
N ALA A 45 -16.13 -0.05 -23.08
CA ALA A 45 -16.82 -0.84 -24.09
C ALA A 45 -17.23 -2.21 -23.55
N ASP A 46 -16.35 -2.86 -22.78
CA ASP A 46 -16.59 -4.20 -22.24
C ASP A 46 -15.73 -4.53 -21.02
N ILE A 47 -16.09 -5.61 -20.33
CA ILE A 47 -15.35 -6.15 -19.18
C ILE A 47 -14.95 -7.60 -19.45
N PHE A 48 -13.69 -7.94 -19.16
CA PHE A 48 -13.19 -9.30 -19.22
C PHE A 48 -12.47 -9.71 -17.93
N ALA A 49 -12.31 -11.02 -17.76
CA ALA A 49 -11.56 -11.63 -16.67
C ALA A 49 -10.71 -12.80 -17.21
N SER A 50 -9.80 -13.32 -16.39
CA SER A 50 -9.05 -14.53 -16.75
C SER A 50 -10.01 -15.69 -16.92
N ASP A 51 -9.75 -16.58 -17.88
CA ASP A 51 -10.66 -17.65 -18.30
C ASP A 51 -11.21 -18.50 -17.15
N SER A 52 -10.36 -18.79 -16.14
CA SER A 52 -10.74 -19.54 -14.95
C SER A 52 -11.86 -18.89 -14.14
N PHE A 53 -12.09 -17.60 -14.28
CA PHE A 53 -13.14 -16.84 -13.57
C PHE A 53 -14.38 -16.59 -14.42
N VAL A 54 -14.35 -16.82 -15.74
CA VAL A 54 -15.50 -16.56 -16.62
C VAL A 54 -16.54 -17.68 -16.48
N ARG A 55 -17.78 -17.32 -16.17
CA ARG A 55 -18.91 -18.25 -15.96
C ARG A 55 -20.21 -17.82 -16.68
N GLY A 56 -20.11 -16.87 -17.62
CA GLY A 56 -21.28 -16.27 -18.27
C GLY A 56 -22.10 -15.33 -17.39
N HIS A 57 -21.55 -14.92 -16.24
CA HIS A 57 -22.16 -13.96 -15.33
C HIS A 57 -21.95 -12.51 -15.81
N SER A 58 -22.61 -11.57 -15.15
CA SER A 58 -22.48 -10.13 -15.44
C SER A 58 -21.92 -9.37 -14.23
N PHE A 59 -21.26 -8.25 -14.50
CA PHE A 59 -20.70 -7.32 -13.52
C PHE A 59 -20.94 -5.88 -13.99
N GLU A 60 -21.51 -5.03 -13.12
CA GLU A 60 -21.83 -3.62 -13.43
C GLU A 60 -22.58 -3.42 -14.77
N GLY A 61 -23.48 -4.35 -15.11
CA GLY A 61 -24.28 -4.30 -16.34
C GLY A 61 -23.61 -4.92 -17.59
N TYR A 62 -22.35 -5.34 -17.50
CA TYR A 62 -21.63 -6.00 -18.60
C TYR A 62 -21.61 -7.51 -18.41
N ARG A 63 -21.81 -8.28 -19.47
CA ARG A 63 -21.45 -9.70 -19.47
C ARG A 63 -19.93 -9.81 -19.42
N VAL A 64 -19.41 -10.52 -18.43
CA VAL A 64 -17.97 -10.76 -18.29
C VAL A 64 -17.51 -11.73 -19.38
N LYS A 65 -16.54 -11.29 -20.19
CA LYS A 65 -15.98 -12.03 -21.33
C LYS A 65 -14.62 -12.64 -21.01
N ARG A 66 -14.16 -13.59 -21.84
CA ARG A 66 -12.74 -13.97 -21.96
C ARG A 66 -11.99 -12.99 -22.83
N LEU A 67 -10.66 -12.98 -22.73
CA LEU A 67 -9.82 -12.14 -23.61
C LEU A 67 -10.02 -12.48 -25.10
N SER A 68 -10.18 -13.75 -25.46
CA SER A 68 -10.43 -14.16 -26.85
C SER A 68 -11.73 -13.60 -27.41
N GLU A 69 -12.79 -13.52 -26.59
CA GLU A 69 -14.06 -12.89 -27.00
C GLU A 69 -13.89 -11.38 -27.21
N ILE A 70 -12.97 -10.71 -26.51
CA ILE A 70 -12.63 -9.30 -26.71
C ILE A 70 -11.82 -9.12 -28.01
N GLU A 71 -10.85 -10.00 -28.26
CA GLU A 71 -10.04 -10.02 -29.48
C GLU A 71 -10.94 -10.17 -30.73
N ASP A 72 -11.92 -11.08 -30.69
CA ASP A 72 -12.89 -11.29 -31.77
C ASP A 72 -13.78 -10.07 -32.04
N LEU A 73 -14.08 -9.26 -31.01
CA LEU A 73 -14.99 -8.12 -31.12
C LEU A 73 -14.33 -6.85 -31.64
N TYR A 74 -13.13 -6.54 -31.17
CA TYR A 74 -12.54 -5.21 -31.35
C TYR A 74 -11.27 -5.20 -32.21
N GLY A 75 -10.54 -6.32 -32.31
CA GLY A 75 -9.26 -6.42 -33.02
C GLY A 75 -8.10 -5.60 -32.42
N ASN A 76 -8.35 -4.35 -32.03
CA ASN A 76 -7.42 -3.43 -31.35
C ASN A 76 -8.17 -2.64 -30.27
N PHE A 77 -7.64 -2.61 -29.06
CA PHE A 77 -8.31 -2.04 -27.88
C PHE A 77 -7.28 -1.66 -26.81
N ILE A 78 -7.72 -0.86 -25.83
CA ILE A 78 -6.94 -0.50 -24.65
C ILE A 78 -7.40 -1.35 -23.46
N ILE A 79 -6.47 -1.96 -22.75
CA ILE A 79 -6.73 -2.72 -21.52
C ILE A 79 -6.58 -1.80 -20.31
N LEU A 80 -7.61 -1.76 -19.47
CA LEU A 80 -7.58 -1.08 -18.18
C LEU A 80 -7.59 -2.12 -17.05
N VAL A 81 -6.44 -2.36 -16.43
CA VAL A 81 -6.31 -3.34 -15.33
C VAL A 81 -6.93 -2.78 -14.06
N ALA A 82 -7.82 -3.56 -13.45
CA ALA A 82 -8.67 -3.10 -12.36
C ALA A 82 -8.64 -3.99 -11.11
N PHE A 83 -7.48 -4.61 -10.86
CA PHE A 83 -7.23 -5.43 -9.69
C PHE A 83 -5.76 -5.30 -9.26
N ALA A 84 -5.54 -5.62 -7.99
CA ALA A 84 -4.22 -5.75 -7.39
C ALA A 84 -3.67 -7.17 -7.56
N VAL A 85 -2.36 -7.30 -7.76
CA VAL A 85 -1.64 -8.56 -7.91
C VAL A 85 -0.24 -8.45 -7.31
N HIS A 86 0.21 -9.52 -6.66
CA HIS A 86 1.55 -9.64 -6.06
C HIS A 86 2.21 -10.98 -6.36
N ASP A 87 1.49 -11.94 -6.96
CA ASP A 87 2.06 -13.20 -7.38
C ASP A 87 2.76 -13.05 -8.75
N GLU A 88 3.96 -13.60 -8.83
CA GLU A 88 4.81 -13.52 -10.02
C GLU A 88 4.14 -14.01 -11.31
N PRO A 89 3.39 -15.14 -11.34
CA PRO A 89 2.74 -15.60 -12.57
C PRO A 89 1.76 -14.59 -13.16
N MET A 90 0.92 -13.98 -12.33
CA MET A 90 -0.06 -13.01 -12.80
C MET A 90 0.58 -11.65 -13.13
N MET A 91 1.63 -11.24 -12.42
CA MET A 91 2.42 -10.06 -12.80
C MET A 91 3.08 -10.24 -14.18
N ASN A 92 3.70 -11.40 -14.43
CA ASN A 92 4.30 -11.73 -15.73
C ASN A 92 3.27 -11.71 -16.85
N ARG A 93 2.06 -12.24 -16.60
CA ARG A 93 0.94 -12.13 -17.55
C ARG A 93 0.58 -10.69 -17.88
N LEU A 94 0.57 -9.77 -16.91
CA LEU A 94 0.31 -8.35 -17.18
C LEU A 94 1.42 -7.71 -18.01
N TYR A 95 2.69 -8.07 -17.78
CA TYR A 95 3.80 -7.61 -18.61
C TYR A 95 3.69 -8.12 -20.05
N GLU A 96 3.40 -9.40 -20.25
CA GLU A 96 3.15 -9.97 -21.59
C GLU A 96 1.97 -9.28 -22.30
N LEU A 97 0.89 -8.97 -21.58
CA LEU A 97 -0.23 -8.23 -22.14
C LEU A 97 0.18 -6.80 -22.52
N SER A 98 1.01 -6.13 -21.73
CA SER A 98 1.49 -4.77 -22.04
C SER A 98 2.43 -4.70 -23.24
N GLU A 99 3.05 -5.83 -23.63
CA GLU A 99 3.84 -5.93 -24.86
C GLU A 99 2.96 -6.12 -26.11
N ARG A 100 1.75 -6.65 -25.94
CA ARG A 100 0.80 -6.95 -27.02
C ARG A 100 -0.26 -5.86 -27.22
N TYR A 101 -0.66 -5.22 -26.13
CA TYR A 101 -1.78 -4.28 -26.07
C TYR A 101 -1.34 -2.99 -25.37
N GLU A 102 -1.95 -1.88 -25.77
CA GLU A 102 -1.91 -0.68 -24.96
C GLU A 102 -2.64 -0.97 -23.64
N LEU A 103 -1.90 -0.92 -22.54
CA LEU A 103 -2.36 -1.38 -21.24
C LEU A 103 -2.01 -0.37 -20.16
N TYR A 104 -3.02 0.02 -19.40
CA TYR A 104 -2.88 0.92 -18.27
C TYR A 104 -3.33 0.22 -16.98
N VAL A 105 -2.63 0.50 -15.90
CA VAL A 105 -3.00 0.15 -14.53
C VAL A 105 -3.25 1.45 -13.76
N PRO A 106 -4.48 1.97 -13.71
CA PRO A 106 -4.73 3.25 -13.06
C PRO A 106 -4.54 3.15 -11.55
N ASP A 107 -3.92 4.17 -10.98
CA ASP A 107 -3.86 4.35 -9.55
C ASP A 107 -5.18 4.95 -9.03
N VAL A 108 -5.76 4.29 -8.03
CA VAL A 108 -6.86 4.82 -7.22
C VAL A 108 -6.48 4.64 -5.75
N PRO A 109 -6.68 5.65 -4.88
CA PRO A 109 -6.20 5.56 -3.51
C PRO A 109 -6.89 4.43 -2.73
N VAL A 110 -6.12 3.81 -1.84
CA VAL A 110 -6.63 2.80 -0.90
C VAL A 110 -7.48 3.51 0.14
N ALA A 111 -6.92 4.57 0.74
CA ALA A 111 -7.55 5.41 1.74
C ALA A 111 -7.57 6.90 1.32
N GLY A 112 -8.55 7.64 1.82
CA GLY A 112 -8.75 9.05 1.47
C GLY A 112 -9.54 9.25 0.16
N GLU A 113 -9.53 10.49 -0.32
CA GLU A 113 -10.24 10.90 -1.53
C GLU A 113 -9.29 11.60 -2.51
N GLY A 114 -9.70 11.70 -3.78
CA GLY A 114 -8.93 12.36 -4.83
C GLY A 114 -8.14 11.39 -5.72
N LEU A 115 -7.54 11.94 -6.77
CA LEU A 115 -6.71 11.19 -7.71
C LEU A 115 -5.36 11.87 -7.79
N PHE A 116 -4.32 11.07 -8.02
CA PHE A 116 -2.97 11.60 -8.24
C PHE A 116 -2.85 12.12 -9.68
N THR A 117 -3.17 13.40 -9.91
CA THR A 117 -3.09 14.04 -11.23
C THR A 117 -1.84 14.92 -11.37
N PRO A 118 -1.47 15.35 -12.59
CA PRO A 118 -0.41 16.34 -12.78
C PRO A 118 -0.65 17.64 -11.99
N GLU A 119 -1.91 18.07 -11.87
CA GLU A 119 -2.28 19.26 -11.09
C GLU A 119 -2.04 19.06 -9.59
N TYR A 120 -2.38 17.87 -9.06
CA TYR A 120 -2.06 17.51 -7.67
C TYR A 120 -0.55 17.49 -7.44
N ALA A 121 0.20 16.85 -8.33
CA ALA A 121 1.65 16.79 -8.26
C ALA A 121 2.29 18.20 -8.29
N TYR A 122 1.77 19.08 -9.15
CA TYR A 122 2.24 20.47 -9.24
C TYR A 122 1.89 21.29 -7.98
N ALA A 123 0.72 21.07 -7.38
CA ALA A 123 0.29 21.74 -6.16
C ALA A 123 1.22 21.43 -4.97
N HIS A 124 1.78 20.21 -4.92
CA HIS A 124 2.69 19.73 -3.87
C HIS A 124 4.15 19.63 -4.31
N LYS A 125 4.54 20.38 -5.36
CA LYS A 125 5.87 20.27 -5.97
C LYS A 125 7.03 20.51 -4.99
N GLN A 126 6.84 21.42 -4.02
CA GLN A 126 7.89 21.79 -3.07
C GLN A 126 8.15 20.66 -2.07
N GLU A 127 7.07 20.02 -1.61
CA GLU A 127 7.11 18.86 -0.73
C GLU A 127 7.79 17.69 -1.44
N PHE A 128 7.40 17.37 -2.67
CA PHE A 128 8.04 16.32 -3.47
C PHE A 128 9.52 16.61 -3.75
N GLU A 129 9.89 17.85 -4.09
CA GLU A 129 11.29 18.25 -4.30
C GLU A 129 12.12 18.12 -3.02
N THR A 130 11.54 18.49 -1.87
CA THR A 130 12.20 18.35 -0.57
C THR A 130 12.46 16.87 -0.27
N VAL A 131 11.44 16.02 -0.44
CA VAL A 131 11.56 14.58 -0.21
C VAL A 131 12.61 13.97 -1.12
N TYR A 132 12.58 14.27 -2.43
CA TYR A 132 13.55 13.77 -3.39
C TYR A 132 15.00 14.06 -2.98
N ASN A 133 15.26 15.27 -2.45
CA ASN A 133 16.57 15.69 -1.98
C ASN A 133 16.99 15.03 -0.66
N LEU A 134 16.03 14.58 0.16
CA LEU A 134 16.29 13.84 1.40
C LEU A 134 16.62 12.36 1.16
N LEU A 135 16.33 11.81 -0.02
CA LEU A 135 16.55 10.40 -0.32
C LEU A 135 18.04 10.05 -0.35
N ALA A 136 18.39 8.98 0.34
CA ALA A 136 19.77 8.63 0.67
C ALA A 136 20.53 7.90 -0.45
N ASP A 137 19.84 7.39 -1.48
CA ASP A 137 20.47 6.69 -2.61
C ASP A 137 19.74 6.92 -3.94
N GLU A 138 20.41 6.57 -5.04
CA GLU A 138 19.88 6.70 -6.40
C GLU A 138 18.71 5.73 -6.67
N GLN A 139 18.71 4.55 -6.06
CA GLN A 139 17.61 3.60 -6.22
C GLN A 139 16.31 4.15 -5.64
N SER A 140 16.37 4.83 -4.49
CA SER A 140 15.23 5.49 -3.86
C SER A 140 14.72 6.63 -4.71
N ARG A 141 15.62 7.45 -5.27
CA ARG A 141 15.26 8.51 -6.22
C ARG A 141 14.58 7.93 -7.46
N LYS A 142 15.10 6.83 -8.00
CA LYS A 142 14.47 6.12 -9.12
C LYS A 142 13.08 5.62 -8.77
N VAL A 143 12.92 4.93 -7.64
CA VAL A 143 11.62 4.43 -7.16
C VAL A 143 10.63 5.57 -6.98
N PHE A 144 11.05 6.65 -6.33
CA PHE A 144 10.22 7.82 -6.11
C PHE A 144 9.73 8.42 -7.43
N ASN A 145 10.63 8.61 -8.39
CA ASN A 145 10.31 9.15 -9.71
C ASN A 145 9.33 8.24 -10.45
N ASP A 146 9.63 6.95 -10.54
CA ASP A 146 8.84 5.98 -11.29
C ASP A 146 7.44 5.83 -10.68
N VAL A 147 7.33 5.78 -9.34
CA VAL A 147 6.03 5.72 -8.66
C VAL A 147 5.19 6.97 -8.93
N LEU A 148 5.77 8.17 -8.87
CA LEU A 148 5.04 9.41 -9.14
C LEU A 148 4.55 9.48 -10.60
N ASN A 149 5.40 9.11 -11.56
CA ASN A 149 5.02 9.06 -12.97
C ASN A 149 4.00 7.95 -13.25
N TYR A 150 4.12 6.79 -12.62
CA TYR A 150 3.13 5.72 -12.66
C TYR A 150 1.77 6.22 -12.16
N LYS A 151 1.72 6.88 -11.00
CA LYS A 151 0.47 7.34 -10.41
C LYS A 151 -0.30 8.29 -11.33
N ILE A 152 0.40 9.10 -12.11
CA ILE A 152 -0.18 9.96 -13.14
C ILE A 152 -0.62 9.16 -14.36
N SER A 153 0.27 8.32 -14.90
CA SER A 153 0.16 7.77 -16.24
C SER A 153 -0.55 6.42 -16.33
N GLY A 154 -0.58 5.66 -15.24
CA GLY A 154 -0.97 4.25 -15.20
C GLY A 154 -0.04 3.33 -15.99
N GLU A 155 1.13 3.81 -16.44
CA GLU A 155 2.03 3.06 -17.32
C GLU A 155 2.79 1.99 -16.53
N LEU A 156 2.52 0.72 -16.84
CA LEU A 156 3.06 -0.42 -16.10
C LEU A 156 4.60 -0.50 -16.14
N SER A 157 5.23 0.07 -17.16
CA SER A 157 6.68 0.06 -17.32
C SER A 157 7.42 0.74 -16.15
N TYR A 158 6.86 1.81 -15.57
CA TYR A 158 7.46 2.48 -14.41
C TYR A 158 7.58 1.52 -13.21
N ILE A 159 6.51 0.78 -12.92
CA ILE A 159 6.48 -0.22 -11.84
C ILE A 159 7.46 -1.34 -12.10
N LYS A 160 7.45 -1.90 -13.32
CA LYS A 160 8.42 -2.92 -13.75
C LYS A 160 9.85 -2.46 -13.54
N ASN A 161 10.14 -1.20 -13.88
CA ASN A 161 11.49 -0.65 -13.84
C ASN A 161 11.99 -0.35 -12.42
N CYS A 162 11.12 0.03 -11.48
CA CYS A 162 11.54 0.38 -10.12
C CYS A 162 11.42 -0.76 -9.10
N THR A 163 10.78 -1.86 -9.46
CA THR A 163 10.58 -3.00 -8.55
C THR A 163 11.90 -3.56 -8.04
N THR A 164 11.97 -3.76 -6.72
CA THR A 164 13.11 -4.32 -5.98
C THR A 164 12.62 -5.45 -5.09
N GLN A 165 13.41 -6.52 -4.98
CA GLN A 165 13.05 -7.65 -4.11
C GLN A 165 13.09 -7.25 -2.63
N LYS A 166 12.17 -7.77 -1.82
CA LYS A 166 12.14 -7.51 -0.36
C LYS A 166 13.46 -7.84 0.32
N ASP A 167 14.11 -8.91 -0.12
CA ASP A 167 15.39 -9.36 0.40
C ASP A 167 16.50 -8.29 0.28
N GLU A 168 16.45 -7.42 -0.74
CA GLU A 168 17.40 -6.30 -0.85
C GLU A 168 17.22 -5.30 0.30
N ALA A 169 15.99 -4.84 0.56
CA ALA A 169 15.72 -3.91 1.65
C ALA A 169 16.05 -4.52 3.02
N TYR A 170 15.68 -5.79 3.24
CA TYR A 170 15.95 -6.48 4.50
C TYR A 170 17.44 -6.74 4.74
N ARG A 171 18.22 -7.09 3.70
CA ARG A 171 19.66 -7.36 3.85
C ARG A 171 20.56 -6.13 3.79
N GLN A 172 20.16 -5.08 3.09
CA GLN A 172 21.04 -3.94 2.83
C GLN A 172 20.65 -2.70 3.66
N ILE A 173 19.36 -2.49 3.92
CA ILE A 173 18.85 -1.28 4.57
C ILE A 173 18.48 -1.57 6.03
N ILE A 174 17.53 -2.47 6.27
CA ILE A 174 16.99 -2.72 7.61
C ILE A 174 17.92 -3.56 8.47
N GLN A 175 18.46 -4.65 7.90
CA GLN A 175 19.35 -5.59 8.59
C GLN A 175 18.79 -6.03 9.96
N PRO A 176 17.66 -6.77 9.98
CA PRO A 176 17.08 -7.26 11.23
C PRO A 176 18.10 -8.02 12.07
N ARG A 177 18.09 -7.76 13.37
CA ARG A 177 19.00 -8.36 14.36
C ARG A 177 18.28 -9.41 15.21
N GLN A 178 19.05 -10.29 15.82
CA GLN A 178 18.53 -11.33 16.69
C GLN A 178 17.95 -10.79 18.02
N ASP A 179 18.28 -9.53 18.35
CA ASP A 179 17.85 -8.83 19.56
C ASP A 179 16.74 -7.79 19.28
N GLU A 180 16.00 -7.92 18.17
CA GLU A 180 14.94 -6.96 17.86
C GLU A 180 13.88 -6.88 18.97
N ARG A 181 13.58 -5.65 19.38
CA ARG A 181 12.35 -5.24 20.05
C ARG A 181 11.45 -4.65 18.97
N TYR A 182 10.69 -5.53 18.33
CA TYR A 182 9.94 -5.23 17.12
C TYR A 182 8.50 -4.80 17.43
N VAL A 183 8.05 -3.73 16.80
CA VAL A 183 6.66 -3.27 16.88
C VAL A 183 6.04 -3.39 15.48
N ASP A 184 4.99 -4.20 15.36
CA ASP A 184 4.26 -4.42 14.12
C ASP A 184 2.89 -3.74 14.18
N LEU A 185 2.73 -2.63 13.46
CA LEU A 185 1.48 -1.88 13.40
C LEU A 185 0.72 -2.26 12.12
N GLY A 186 -0.45 -2.88 12.31
CA GLY A 186 -1.16 -3.55 11.22
C GLY A 186 -0.59 -4.95 10.99
N ALA A 187 -0.59 -5.75 12.06
CA ALA A 187 0.04 -7.07 12.07
C ALA A 187 -0.75 -8.14 11.30
N TYR A 188 -1.98 -7.84 10.87
CA TYR A 188 -2.85 -8.74 10.10
C TYR A 188 -2.95 -10.14 10.72
N ASP A 189 -2.35 -11.16 10.10
CA ASP A 189 -2.31 -12.52 10.60
C ASP A 189 -0.89 -12.97 11.07
N GLY A 190 0.03 -12.00 11.19
CA GLY A 190 1.41 -12.17 11.63
C GLY A 190 2.37 -12.59 10.52
N ASP A 191 2.01 -12.37 9.26
CA ASP A 191 2.85 -12.68 8.10
C ASP A 191 4.15 -11.89 8.10
N THR A 192 4.11 -10.59 8.37
CA THR A 192 5.30 -9.73 8.50
C THR A 192 6.17 -10.10 9.69
N ILE A 193 5.59 -10.55 10.80
CA ILE A 193 6.33 -11.09 11.95
C ILE A 193 7.07 -12.37 11.54
N ARG A 194 6.39 -13.32 10.88
CA ARG A 194 7.03 -14.56 10.40
C ARG A 194 8.11 -14.28 9.36
N GLU A 195 7.89 -13.31 8.49
CA GLU A 195 8.88 -12.83 7.53
C GLU A 195 10.13 -12.30 8.26
N LEU A 196 9.96 -11.40 9.24
CA LEU A 196 11.07 -10.89 10.06
C LEU A 196 11.86 -12.04 10.71
N LEU A 197 11.17 -13.00 11.31
CA LEU A 197 11.79 -14.15 11.97
C LEU A 197 12.61 -15.02 11.01
N SER A 198 12.27 -15.04 9.71
CA SER A 198 13.08 -15.73 8.71
C SER A 198 14.47 -15.09 8.51
N TYR A 199 14.61 -13.78 8.74
CA TYR A 199 15.88 -13.06 8.67
C TYR A 199 16.69 -13.12 9.96
N THR A 200 16.05 -13.41 11.09
CA THR A 200 16.69 -13.47 12.40
C THR A 200 16.87 -14.90 12.94
N ALA A 201 16.65 -15.90 12.09
CA ALA A 201 16.68 -17.32 12.46
C ALA A 201 15.76 -17.65 13.66
N GLY A 202 14.58 -17.01 13.71
CA GLY A 202 13.59 -17.17 14.77
C GLY A 202 13.89 -16.40 16.05
N GLN A 203 14.98 -15.63 16.12
CA GLN A 203 15.39 -14.92 17.32
C GLN A 203 14.88 -13.47 17.33
N PHE A 204 14.46 -13.02 18.49
CA PHE A 204 14.03 -11.66 18.79
C PHE A 204 14.15 -11.47 20.30
N GLU A 205 14.04 -10.23 20.80
CA GLU A 205 13.98 -9.93 22.23
C GLU A 205 12.52 -9.82 22.69
N ASN A 206 11.72 -9.03 21.98
CA ASN A 206 10.30 -8.80 22.25
C ASN A 206 9.55 -8.40 20.96
N ILE A 207 8.28 -8.78 20.85
CA ILE A 207 7.39 -8.31 19.78
C ILE A 207 6.11 -7.70 20.38
N THR A 208 5.74 -6.51 19.91
CA THR A 208 4.43 -5.91 20.17
C THR A 208 3.68 -5.77 18.86
N ALA A 209 2.51 -6.38 18.72
CA ALA A 209 1.75 -6.43 17.48
C ALA A 209 0.36 -5.81 17.66
N PHE A 210 0.00 -4.84 16.82
CA PHE A 210 -1.30 -4.16 16.85
C PHE A 210 -2.12 -4.64 15.64
N GLU A 211 -3.29 -5.20 15.89
CA GLU A 211 -4.25 -5.58 14.85
C GLU A 211 -5.69 -5.24 15.28
N PRO A 212 -6.35 -4.23 14.67
CA PRO A 212 -7.67 -3.81 15.09
C PRO A 212 -8.80 -4.75 14.66
N ASP A 213 -8.69 -5.47 13.54
CA ASP A 213 -9.75 -6.38 13.11
C ASP A 213 -9.75 -7.66 13.96
N VAL A 214 -10.88 -7.91 14.61
CA VAL A 214 -11.05 -9.03 15.56
C VAL A 214 -10.80 -10.39 14.90
N LYS A 215 -11.09 -10.55 13.60
CA LYS A 215 -10.86 -11.84 12.90
C LYS A 215 -9.40 -12.01 12.55
N ASN A 216 -8.72 -10.96 12.09
CA ASN A 216 -7.30 -10.98 11.80
C ASN A 216 -6.49 -11.17 13.08
N HIS A 217 -6.81 -10.44 14.15
CA HIS A 217 -6.17 -10.61 15.46
C HIS A 217 -6.28 -12.05 15.99
N LYS A 218 -7.45 -12.68 15.84
CA LYS A 218 -7.61 -14.10 16.18
C LYS A 218 -6.67 -15.00 15.37
N LYS A 219 -6.56 -14.78 14.05
CA LYS A 219 -5.63 -15.52 13.20
C LYS A 219 -4.18 -15.27 13.59
N LEU A 220 -3.81 -14.03 13.89
CA LEU A 220 -2.49 -13.63 14.38
C LEU A 220 -2.11 -14.44 15.62
N VAL A 221 -2.96 -14.42 16.65
CA VAL A 221 -2.77 -15.18 17.90
C VAL A 221 -2.63 -16.67 17.63
N THR A 222 -3.54 -17.26 16.86
CA THR A 222 -3.50 -18.69 16.53
C THR A 222 -2.22 -19.07 15.79
N LYS A 223 -1.89 -18.39 14.69
CA LYS A 223 -0.71 -18.69 13.88
C LYS A 223 0.59 -18.53 14.64
N LEU A 224 0.73 -17.48 15.46
CA LEU A 224 1.91 -17.29 16.29
C LEU A 224 2.05 -18.40 17.33
N SER A 225 0.96 -18.83 17.96
CA SER A 225 0.97 -19.92 18.94
C SER A 225 1.30 -21.29 18.32
N GLU A 226 0.96 -21.50 17.04
CA GLU A 226 1.28 -22.73 16.30
C GLU A 226 2.73 -22.73 15.78
N THR A 227 3.29 -21.54 15.50
CA THR A 227 4.62 -21.40 14.87
C THR A 227 5.74 -21.35 15.90
N LEU A 228 5.49 -20.80 17.10
CA LEU A 228 6.52 -20.52 18.10
C LEU A 228 6.45 -21.49 19.28
N VAL A 229 7.63 -21.79 19.85
CA VAL A 229 7.68 -22.47 21.15
C VAL A 229 7.13 -21.56 22.25
N ARG A 230 6.70 -22.16 23.36
CA ARG A 230 5.97 -21.45 24.42
C ARG A 230 6.76 -20.28 25.00
N GLU A 231 8.07 -20.46 25.19
CA GLU A 231 8.97 -19.45 25.75
C GLU A 231 9.08 -18.22 24.84
N ASP A 232 9.12 -18.41 23.52
CA ASP A 232 9.17 -17.33 22.55
C ASP A 232 7.81 -16.63 22.43
N TYR A 233 6.72 -17.40 22.40
CA TYR A 233 5.37 -16.85 22.35
C TYR A 233 5.05 -15.94 23.54
N GLN A 234 5.57 -16.25 24.74
CA GLN A 234 5.41 -15.41 25.93
C GLN A 234 6.09 -14.02 25.82
N ARG A 235 7.01 -13.85 24.87
CA ARG A 235 7.67 -12.58 24.59
C ARG A 235 6.96 -11.77 23.51
N ILE A 236 5.77 -12.21 23.08
CA ILE A 236 4.92 -11.50 22.13
C ILE A 236 3.67 -10.95 22.82
N GLN A 237 3.40 -9.67 22.60
CA GLN A 237 2.17 -9.00 23.00
C GLN A 237 1.33 -8.67 21.76
N ALA A 238 0.34 -9.51 21.45
CA ALA A 238 -0.60 -9.28 20.36
C ALA A 238 -1.86 -8.55 20.87
N LEU A 239 -2.03 -7.29 20.51
CA LEU A 239 -3.08 -6.39 20.98
C LEU A 239 -4.16 -6.21 19.91
N ASN A 240 -5.43 -6.37 20.30
CA ASN A 240 -6.56 -6.10 19.42
C ASN A 240 -6.93 -4.61 19.44
N ILE A 241 -6.02 -3.77 18.95
CA ILE A 241 -6.13 -2.31 18.89
C ILE A 241 -5.54 -1.80 17.57
N GLY A 242 -5.99 -0.62 17.13
CA GLY A 242 -5.34 0.12 16.03
C GLY A 242 -4.24 1.05 16.53
N ALA A 243 -3.29 1.39 15.66
CA ALA A 243 -2.27 2.39 15.96
C ALA A 243 -2.80 3.81 15.71
N HIS A 244 -2.53 4.73 16.64
CA HIS A 244 -2.94 6.13 16.56
C HIS A 244 -1.99 7.01 17.38
N CYS A 245 -2.23 8.33 17.42
CA CYS A 245 -1.43 9.25 18.22
C CYS A 245 -1.81 9.31 19.71
N GLU A 246 -2.94 8.71 20.09
CA GLU A 246 -3.48 8.74 21.45
C GLU A 246 -4.39 7.53 21.73
N GLU A 247 -4.67 7.27 23.01
CA GLU A 247 -5.63 6.25 23.44
C GLU A 247 -7.07 6.77 23.31
N THR A 248 -7.84 6.18 22.40
CA THR A 248 -9.24 6.58 22.17
C THR A 248 -10.03 5.48 21.45
N THR A 249 -11.28 5.75 21.11
CA THR A 249 -12.13 4.90 20.27
C THR A 249 -12.51 5.63 18.99
N LEU A 250 -12.17 5.05 17.85
CA LEU A 250 -12.58 5.53 16.53
C LEU A 250 -13.75 4.69 16.01
N TYR A 251 -14.53 5.24 15.09
CA TYR A 251 -15.71 4.57 14.51
C TYR A 251 -15.53 4.42 13.01
N PHE A 252 -15.64 3.20 12.50
CA PHE A 252 -15.45 2.87 11.08
C PHE A 252 -16.76 2.40 10.44
N GLN A 253 -16.96 2.67 9.15
CA GLN A 253 -18.15 2.16 8.46
C GLN A 253 -18.04 0.64 8.24
N GLY A 254 -19.02 -0.11 8.72
CA GLY A 254 -19.05 -1.57 8.64
C GLY A 254 -19.40 -2.05 7.22
N ARG A 255 -18.57 -2.98 6.71
CA ARG A 255 -18.61 -3.67 5.41
C ARG A 255 -17.81 -3.04 4.27
N ALA A 256 -16.54 -2.75 4.49
CA ALA A 256 -15.58 -2.66 3.39
C ALA A 256 -14.40 -3.55 3.78
N GLY A 257 -14.05 -4.53 2.93
CA GLY A 257 -13.03 -5.55 3.21
C GLY A 257 -11.66 -4.95 3.55
N ARG A 258 -10.71 -4.95 2.62
CA ARG A 258 -9.39 -4.30 2.79
C ARG A 258 -9.43 -2.76 2.78
N ASN A 259 -10.57 -2.13 3.13
CA ASN A 259 -10.78 -0.69 2.94
C ASN A 259 -11.80 -0.13 3.96
N SER A 260 -11.57 -0.25 5.27
CA SER A 260 -12.47 0.35 6.26
C SER A 260 -12.23 1.86 6.35
N ALA A 261 -13.19 2.68 5.91
CA ALA A 261 -13.12 4.13 6.02
C ALA A 261 -13.61 4.62 7.40
N LEU A 262 -12.93 5.63 7.96
CA LEU A 262 -13.34 6.33 9.18
C LEU A 262 -14.72 6.99 8.96
N SER A 263 -15.64 6.80 9.91
CA SER A 263 -16.92 7.50 9.95
C SER A 263 -16.80 8.74 10.82
N GLN A 264 -17.09 9.91 10.26
CA GLN A 264 -17.17 11.17 11.02
C GLN A 264 -18.40 11.26 11.95
N ASN A 265 -19.35 10.33 11.82
CA ASN A 265 -20.54 10.27 12.67
C ASN A 265 -20.65 8.90 13.34
N ALA A 266 -20.41 8.87 14.65
CA ALA A 266 -20.50 7.66 15.49
C ALA A 266 -21.94 7.09 15.59
N GLN A 267 -22.95 7.86 15.16
CA GLN A 267 -24.36 7.45 15.15
C GLN A 267 -24.83 7.00 13.75
N ALA A 268 -23.95 7.00 12.75
CA ALA A 268 -24.29 6.52 11.42
C ALA A 268 -24.60 5.01 11.47
N PRO A 269 -25.64 4.53 10.76
CA PRO A 269 -25.97 3.11 10.75
C PRO A 269 -24.79 2.28 10.23
N LYS A 270 -24.48 1.19 10.95
CA LYS A 270 -23.39 0.23 10.68
C LYS A 270 -21.97 0.71 11.04
N THR A 271 -21.77 1.65 11.94
CA THR A 271 -20.41 1.93 12.44
C THR A 271 -19.91 0.87 13.43
N ILE A 272 -18.63 0.49 13.32
CA ILE A 272 -17.94 -0.44 14.21
C ILE A 272 -16.93 0.36 15.05
N PRO A 273 -17.00 0.30 16.40
CA PRO A 273 -16.00 0.92 17.25
C PRO A 273 -14.68 0.15 17.18
N VAL A 274 -13.57 0.88 17.13
CA VAL A 274 -12.20 0.34 17.14
C VAL A 274 -11.41 1.09 18.19
N THR A 275 -10.92 0.37 19.19
CA THR A 275 -9.99 0.92 20.18
C THR A 275 -8.66 1.17 19.50
N VAL A 276 -8.10 2.35 19.71
CA VAL A 276 -6.77 2.72 19.20
C VAL A 276 -5.89 3.25 20.32
N ASN A 277 -4.58 3.12 20.16
CA ASN A 277 -3.60 3.62 21.12
C ASN A 277 -2.28 4.02 20.42
N SER A 278 -1.47 4.81 21.13
CA SER A 278 -0.11 5.15 20.71
C SER A 278 0.89 4.09 21.13
N VAL A 279 1.96 3.95 20.34
CA VAL A 279 3.09 3.08 20.68
C VAL A 279 3.80 3.60 21.93
N ASP A 280 3.95 4.91 22.06
CA ASP A 280 4.60 5.52 23.22
C ASP A 280 3.88 5.16 24.54
N ASN A 281 2.54 5.16 24.54
CA ASN A 281 1.74 4.75 25.71
C ASN A 281 1.85 3.24 25.97
N VAL A 282 1.74 2.40 24.93
CA VAL A 282 1.77 0.93 25.08
C VAL A 282 3.15 0.44 25.52
N LEU A 283 4.24 0.98 24.97
CA LEU A 283 5.59 0.64 25.38
C LEU A 283 5.95 1.22 26.75
N ASN A 284 5.29 2.31 27.16
CA ASN A 284 5.49 2.97 28.46
C ASN A 284 6.99 3.20 28.76
N GLY A 285 7.71 3.77 27.79
CA GLY A 285 9.14 4.03 27.86
C GLY A 285 10.06 2.85 27.54
N ALA A 286 9.52 1.64 27.30
CA ALA A 286 10.31 0.53 26.79
C ALA A 286 10.86 0.84 25.39
N LYS A 287 12.06 0.32 25.11
CA LYS A 287 12.75 0.53 23.85
C LYS A 287 12.12 -0.27 22.71
N ALA A 288 11.92 0.35 21.56
CA ALA A 288 11.79 -0.33 20.26
C ALA A 288 13.10 -0.22 19.46
N THR A 289 13.40 -1.21 18.62
CA THR A 289 14.56 -1.18 17.71
C THR A 289 14.16 -1.24 16.23
N LEU A 290 12.95 -1.70 15.94
CA LEU A 290 12.36 -1.75 14.62
C LEU A 290 10.84 -1.54 14.76
N ILE A 291 10.26 -0.65 13.96
CA ILE A 291 8.81 -0.42 13.92
C ILE A 291 8.34 -0.50 12.47
N LYS A 292 7.32 -1.33 12.19
CA LYS A 292 6.67 -1.42 10.89
C LYS A 292 5.27 -0.81 10.95
N PHE A 293 4.90 -0.06 9.91
CA PHE A 293 3.63 0.65 9.78
C PHE A 293 2.97 0.22 8.48
N ASP A 294 1.82 -0.45 8.58
CA ASP A 294 0.92 -0.75 7.46
C ASP A 294 -0.50 -0.70 8.02
N VAL A 295 -0.99 0.52 8.24
CA VAL A 295 -2.16 0.79 9.08
C VAL A 295 -3.30 1.39 8.28
N GLU A 296 -3.35 1.05 6.99
CA GLU A 296 -4.46 1.30 6.06
C GLU A 296 -4.84 2.80 5.97
N GLY A 297 -3.82 3.68 5.92
CA GLY A 297 -4.01 5.12 5.79
C GLY A 297 -4.01 5.89 7.13
N ALA A 298 -3.58 5.27 8.23
CA ALA A 298 -3.38 5.93 9.53
C ALA A 298 -1.91 6.23 9.85
N GLU A 299 -0.99 6.07 8.88
CA GLU A 299 0.45 6.09 9.07
C GLU A 299 0.93 7.39 9.72
N HIS A 300 0.40 8.55 9.29
CA HIS A 300 0.71 9.84 9.89
C HIS A 300 0.43 9.87 11.40
N ASN A 301 -0.78 9.47 11.81
CA ASN A 301 -1.17 9.46 13.22
C ASN A 301 -0.39 8.41 14.02
N ALA A 302 -0.13 7.24 13.42
CA ALA A 302 0.69 6.22 14.06
C ALA A 302 2.13 6.69 14.28
N LEU A 303 2.75 7.39 13.32
CA LEU A 303 4.08 8.00 13.45
C LEU A 303 4.10 9.05 14.57
N LEU A 304 3.08 9.90 14.66
CA LEU A 304 2.94 10.84 15.78
C LEU A 304 2.83 10.12 17.13
N GLY A 305 2.16 8.98 17.18
CA GLY A 305 2.08 8.12 18.37
C GLY A 305 3.36 7.34 18.71
N CYS A 306 4.42 7.52 17.91
CA CYS A 306 5.76 6.96 18.13
C CYS A 306 6.80 8.06 18.39
N ALA A 307 6.41 9.33 18.52
CA ALA A 307 7.32 10.46 18.52
C ALA A 307 8.38 10.37 19.63
N GLU A 308 7.99 9.98 20.85
CA GLU A 308 8.94 9.85 21.96
C GLU A 308 9.86 8.64 21.76
N THR A 309 9.32 7.50 21.33
CA THR A 309 10.11 6.31 21.01
C THR A 309 11.13 6.59 19.91
N ILE A 310 10.73 7.30 18.84
CA ILE A 310 11.60 7.70 17.73
C ILE A 310 12.71 8.62 18.22
N ARG A 311 12.36 9.64 19.02
CA ARG A 311 13.30 10.63 19.55
C ARG A 311 14.32 10.02 20.50
N LEU A 312 13.91 9.07 21.34
CA LEU A 312 14.76 8.47 22.38
C LEU A 312 15.64 7.33 21.85
N TYR A 313 15.11 6.51 20.95
CA TYR A 313 15.73 5.24 20.60
C TYR A 313 16.12 5.10 19.13
N ALA A 314 15.69 6.02 18.27
CA ALA A 314 15.92 5.99 16.82
C ALA A 314 15.73 4.57 16.23
N PRO A 315 14.57 3.92 16.45
CA PRO A 315 14.30 2.61 15.88
C PRO A 315 14.28 2.70 14.36
N ARG A 316 14.74 1.64 13.68
CA ARG A 316 14.55 1.57 12.23
C ARG A 316 13.06 1.53 11.92
N LEU A 317 12.65 2.20 10.85
CA LEU A 317 11.23 2.28 10.46
C LEU A 317 11.03 1.62 9.09
N ILE A 318 9.94 0.87 8.96
CA ILE A 318 9.39 0.39 7.69
C ILE A 318 7.97 0.98 7.58
N VAL A 319 7.75 1.91 6.67
CA VAL A 319 6.49 2.65 6.57
C VAL A 319 5.87 2.45 5.20
N SER A 320 4.71 1.79 5.13
CA SER A 320 3.88 1.71 3.92
C SER A 320 3.53 3.11 3.42
N ALA A 321 3.90 3.44 2.19
CA ALA A 321 3.76 4.78 1.61
C ALA A 321 2.89 4.76 0.35
N TYR A 322 1.78 4.02 0.38
CA TYR A 322 0.92 3.78 -0.78
C TYR A 322 -0.58 3.92 -0.51
N HIS A 323 -1.01 4.15 0.73
CA HIS A 323 -2.43 4.13 1.08
C HIS A 323 -3.14 5.40 0.60
N ARG A 324 -2.49 6.56 0.77
CA ARG A 324 -2.96 7.89 0.39
C ARG A 324 -2.05 8.53 -0.65
N ASN A 325 -2.55 9.57 -1.31
CA ASN A 325 -1.76 10.31 -2.29
C ASN A 325 -0.61 11.08 -1.62
N GLU A 326 -0.91 11.64 -0.45
CA GLU A 326 0.01 12.44 0.35
C GLU A 326 1.12 11.63 1.01
N ASP A 327 0.97 10.31 1.18
CA ASP A 327 1.92 9.47 1.91
C ASP A 327 3.35 9.57 1.36
N LEU A 328 3.49 9.78 0.05
CA LEU A 328 4.77 9.89 -0.63
C LEU A 328 5.55 11.14 -0.22
N PHE A 329 4.91 12.19 0.30
CA PHE A 329 5.63 13.37 0.81
C PHE A 329 5.42 13.62 2.30
N ASP A 330 4.21 13.39 2.81
CA ASP A 330 3.86 13.69 4.18
C ASP A 330 4.61 12.79 5.17
N LEU A 331 4.70 11.48 4.90
CA LEU A 331 5.37 10.54 5.81
C LEU A 331 6.90 10.76 5.85
N PRO A 332 7.63 10.89 4.73
CA PRO A 332 9.06 11.19 4.79
C PRO A 332 9.36 12.53 5.49
N LEU A 333 8.55 13.56 5.25
CA LEU A 333 8.72 14.87 5.90
C LEU A 333 8.44 14.79 7.41
N LEU A 334 7.42 14.03 7.83
CA LEU A 334 7.13 13.79 9.23
C LEU A 334 8.26 13.00 9.92
N VAL A 335 8.74 11.92 9.31
CA VAL A 335 9.87 11.13 9.83
C VAL A 335 11.12 12.01 9.98
N HIS A 336 11.44 12.83 8.97
CA HIS A 336 12.55 13.76 9.04
C HIS A 336 12.38 14.81 10.15
N LYS A 337 11.16 15.31 10.36
CA LYS A 337 10.84 16.24 11.45
C LYS A 337 11.02 15.58 12.83
N LEU A 338 10.59 14.32 12.99
CA LEU A 338 10.70 13.59 14.25
C LEU A 338 12.15 13.24 14.58
N ASN A 339 12.95 12.89 13.57
CA ASN A 339 14.39 12.67 13.72
C ASN A 339 15.15 13.00 12.42
N PRO A 340 15.81 14.18 12.37
CA PRO A 340 16.56 14.63 11.20
C PRO A 340 17.80 13.78 10.87
N GLN A 341 18.22 12.88 11.76
CA GLN A 341 19.40 12.04 11.57
C GLN A 341 19.11 10.79 10.73
N TYR A 342 17.83 10.46 10.50
CA TYR A 342 17.48 9.32 9.67
C TYR A 342 17.95 9.49 8.24
N ARG A 343 18.47 8.41 7.67
CA ARG A 343 18.63 8.26 6.23
C ARG A 343 17.35 7.64 5.67
N LEU A 344 16.75 8.31 4.68
CA LEU A 344 15.49 7.90 4.08
C LEU A 344 15.71 7.14 2.77
N TYR A 345 15.04 6.00 2.63
CA TYR A 345 15.09 5.17 1.43
C TYR A 345 13.68 4.81 0.98
N PHE A 346 13.47 4.72 -0.33
CA PHE A 346 12.26 4.18 -0.92
C PHE A 346 12.57 2.88 -1.65
N ARG A 347 11.71 1.89 -1.48
CA ARG A 347 11.66 0.70 -2.33
C ARG A 347 10.23 0.40 -2.71
N HIS A 348 10.06 -0.14 -3.90
CA HIS A 348 8.80 -0.71 -4.33
C HIS A 348 9.02 -2.21 -4.51
N HIS A 349 8.21 -3.01 -3.83
CA HIS A 349 8.30 -4.47 -3.89
C HIS A 349 7.33 -5.05 -4.91
N PRO A 350 7.50 -6.31 -5.34
CA PRO A 350 6.66 -6.90 -6.38
C PRO A 350 5.16 -6.80 -6.08
N TYR A 351 4.51 -5.81 -6.69
CA TYR A 351 3.08 -5.56 -6.55
C TYR A 351 2.61 -4.64 -7.70
N ILE A 352 1.43 -4.92 -8.26
CA ILE A 352 0.76 -4.05 -9.23
C ILE A 352 -0.67 -3.85 -8.73
N PRO A 353 -1.19 -2.62 -8.53
CA PRO A 353 -0.58 -1.31 -8.78
C PRO A 353 0.55 -1.00 -7.78
N ALA A 354 0.99 0.27 -7.67
CA ALA A 354 2.09 0.75 -6.80
C ALA A 354 1.92 0.56 -5.27
N TRP A 355 1.13 -0.42 -4.83
CA TRP A 355 1.07 -0.87 -3.45
C TRP A 355 2.38 -1.55 -3.05
N ASP A 356 2.64 -1.73 -1.75
CA ASP A 356 3.93 -2.24 -1.25
C ASP A 356 5.13 -1.35 -1.67
N THR A 357 4.86 -0.05 -1.88
CA THR A 357 5.88 1.00 -1.87
C THR A 357 6.13 1.41 -0.43
N ASN A 358 7.37 1.25 0.03
CA ASN A 358 7.76 1.44 1.42
C ASN A 358 8.84 2.50 1.56
N LEU A 359 8.67 3.36 2.56
CA LEU A 359 9.70 4.23 3.11
C LEU A 359 10.45 3.48 4.23
N TYR A 360 11.77 3.46 4.14
CA TYR A 360 12.66 2.97 5.18
C TYR A 360 13.43 4.13 5.81
N ALA A 361 13.52 4.16 7.14
CA ALA A 361 14.29 5.16 7.86
C ALA A 361 15.27 4.46 8.82
N ILE A 362 16.56 4.73 8.63
CA ILE A 362 17.68 4.06 9.35
C ILE A 362 18.59 5.06 10.03
#